data_AF-A0A5E4L279-F1
#
_entry.id   AF-A0A5E4L279-F1
#
_cell.length_a   1.000
_cell.length_b   1.000
_cell.length_c   1.000
_cell.angle_alpha   90.00
_cell.angle_beta   90.00
_cell.angle_gamma   90.00
#
_symmetry.space_group_name_H-M   'P 1'
#
loop_
_entity.id
_entity.type
_entity.pdbx_description
1 polymer ?
#
loop_
_entity_poly.entity_id
_entity_poly.type
_entity_poly.pdbx_seq_one_letter_code
_entity_poly.pdbx_strand_id
1 'polypeptide(L)'
;MADKIDLYSDRGAKLKSGVDINDISPMRNAAIKRIVTGIKRTAAVDLAGIEKTLATSAIGGKGRKIPGREMKLDIVKNAAKIQSAVADMVKVDSGDDTVVNSLNGGKQLIVQVPSVRIDVAAEYVSSLTCAASAVTQAIINQFNIGMFDAPTIKSAVWGQYPQTLDMVGGNVKSIVEIPQKDEGFGYTLRNVMANHLAATCKKSAMNTAALCSILENTGVFEMGDAIGIQERHRLMAFSHQGLNANNLVYGTVKAQGKTGTIGTVVHACVEKAIADKVISADKKFASGYTTYKTNDVAKWNAYCAAATMAATLVNCGAMRAPQSVSAVLLYTNDLIEKETSLPGCDFGKVEGAAVGFSFFSHSIYGGGGPGVFNGNHVVTRHSKGLAVPCVAAAVALDAGVQIYSPEKTSGLVGDVFSSVDEFREPIKAVAEAV
;
A
#
# COMPACT_ATOMS: atom_id res chain seq x y z
N MET A 1 24.71 -11.37 -4.10
CA MET A 1 24.05 -12.01 -5.27
C MET A 1 24.66 -11.40 -6.53
N ALA A 2 24.78 -12.13 -7.64
CA ALA A 2 25.38 -11.60 -8.87
C ALA A 2 24.34 -11.03 -9.85
N ASP A 3 23.06 -11.01 -9.48
CA ASP A 3 21.97 -10.57 -10.34
C ASP A 3 22.03 -9.07 -10.61
N LYS A 4 21.96 -8.73 -11.90
CA LYS A 4 21.83 -7.35 -12.39
C LYS A 4 20.49 -7.16 -13.08
N ILE A 5 19.91 -5.98 -12.91
CA ILE A 5 18.64 -5.58 -13.52
C ILE A 5 18.74 -4.17 -14.13
N ASP A 6 17.92 -3.90 -15.13
CA ASP A 6 17.66 -2.53 -15.58
C ASP A 6 16.34 -2.04 -14.94
N LEU A 7 16.32 -0.83 -14.40
CA LEU A 7 15.11 -0.22 -13.84
C LEU A 7 14.42 0.66 -14.89
N TYR A 8 13.10 0.55 -14.99
CA TYR A 8 12.27 1.29 -15.94
C TYR A 8 11.14 2.02 -15.22
N SER A 9 10.72 3.16 -15.78
CA SER A 9 9.61 3.94 -15.26
C SER A 9 8.25 3.25 -15.46
N ASP A 10 7.21 3.84 -14.86
CA ASP A 10 5.80 3.53 -15.12
C ASP A 10 5.33 3.85 -16.55
N ARG A 11 6.23 4.40 -17.39
CA ARG A 11 6.02 4.65 -18.82
C ARG A 11 6.98 3.89 -19.72
N GLY A 12 7.73 2.92 -19.17
CA GLY A 12 8.67 2.09 -19.92
C GLY A 12 9.91 2.82 -20.42
N ALA A 13 10.25 3.99 -19.84
CA ALA A 13 11.53 4.64 -20.08
C ALA A 13 12.59 4.02 -19.16
N LYS A 14 13.78 3.72 -19.69
CA LYS A 14 14.88 3.21 -18.88
C LYS A 14 15.36 4.32 -17.93
N LEU A 15 15.44 4.00 -16.64
CA LEU A 15 15.89 4.92 -15.59
C LEU A 15 17.35 4.64 -15.20
N LYS A 16 17.69 3.38 -14.99
CA LYS A 16 19.03 2.91 -14.61
C LYS A 16 19.34 1.56 -15.27
N SER A 17 20.61 1.28 -15.52
CA SER A 17 21.06 0.03 -16.14
C SER A 17 22.10 -0.67 -15.29
N GLY A 18 22.11 -2.01 -15.31
CA GLY A 18 23.12 -2.81 -14.61
C GLY A 18 23.09 -2.66 -13.08
N VAL A 19 21.92 -2.33 -12.52
CA VAL A 19 21.69 -2.17 -11.08
C VAL A 19 21.92 -3.50 -10.36
N ASP A 20 22.67 -3.50 -9.27
CA ASP A 20 22.75 -4.67 -8.39
C ASP A 20 21.40 -4.90 -7.73
N ILE A 21 20.92 -6.14 -7.76
CA ILE A 21 19.62 -6.44 -7.13
C ILE A 21 19.60 -6.11 -5.63
N ASN A 22 20.76 -6.12 -4.96
CA ASN A 22 20.80 -5.77 -3.55
C ASN A 22 20.54 -4.27 -3.32
N ASP A 23 20.75 -3.41 -4.31
CA ASP A 23 20.60 -1.95 -4.17
C ASP A 23 19.13 -1.51 -4.13
N ILE A 24 18.20 -2.39 -4.52
CA ILE A 24 16.76 -2.21 -4.32
C ILE A 24 16.24 -2.91 -3.06
N SER A 25 17.10 -3.54 -2.26
CA SER A 25 16.68 -4.20 -1.02
C SER A 25 16.13 -3.16 -0.03
N PRO A 26 15.02 -3.44 0.68
CA PRO A 26 14.56 -2.58 1.78
C PRO A 26 15.64 -2.33 2.84
N MET A 27 16.60 -3.25 2.99
CA MET A 27 17.70 -3.13 3.93
C MET A 27 18.80 -2.15 3.46
N ARG A 28 18.82 -1.77 2.17
CA ARG A 28 19.88 -0.95 1.56
C ARG A 28 19.36 0.34 0.92
N ASN A 29 18.29 0.27 0.13
CA ASN A 29 17.81 1.38 -0.67
C ASN A 29 17.33 2.55 0.21
N ALA A 30 17.93 3.73 0.04
CA ALA A 30 17.64 4.89 0.88
C ALA A 30 16.21 5.41 0.70
N ALA A 31 15.65 5.36 -0.52
CA ALA A 31 14.28 5.79 -0.76
C ALA A 31 13.26 4.85 -0.11
N ILE A 32 13.47 3.53 -0.17
CA ILE A 32 12.59 2.57 0.54
C ILE A 32 12.59 2.85 2.04
N LYS A 33 13.76 3.09 2.65
CA LYS A 33 13.86 3.46 4.07
C LYS A 33 13.08 4.74 4.38
N ARG A 34 13.23 5.79 3.56
CA ARG A 34 12.47 7.04 3.71
C ARG A 34 10.97 6.84 3.54
N ILE A 35 10.54 6.03 2.59
CA ILE A 35 9.12 5.69 2.37
C ILE A 35 8.54 5.01 3.62
N VAL A 36 9.21 3.97 4.12
CA VAL A 36 8.74 3.18 5.28
C VAL A 36 8.74 4.02 6.56
N THR A 37 9.85 4.71 6.85
CA THR A 37 9.94 5.60 8.03
C THR A 37 8.94 6.75 7.92
N GLY A 38 8.80 7.34 6.74
CA GLY A 38 7.81 8.37 6.44
C GLY A 38 6.39 7.91 6.73
N ILE A 39 6.02 6.71 6.26
CA ILE A 39 4.70 6.13 6.52
C ILE A 39 4.47 5.91 8.02
N LYS A 40 5.42 5.32 8.73
CA LYS A 40 5.32 5.05 10.18
C LYS A 40 5.16 6.34 11.00
N ARG A 41 5.82 7.42 10.60
CA ARG A 41 5.86 8.67 11.36
C ARG A 41 4.78 9.69 10.97
N THR A 42 3.93 9.39 9.98
CA THR A 42 2.92 10.34 9.47
C THR A 42 1.53 10.07 10.04
N ALA A 43 0.91 11.12 10.59
CA ALA A 43 -0.50 11.17 10.91
C ALA A 43 -1.22 12.22 10.04
N ALA A 44 -2.41 11.85 9.55
CA ALA A 44 -3.35 12.70 8.84
C ALA A 44 -4.37 13.27 9.82
N VAL A 45 -4.45 14.60 9.92
CA VAL A 45 -5.39 15.30 10.83
C VAL A 45 -6.47 15.99 10.01
N ASP A 46 -7.73 15.74 10.31
CA ASP A 46 -8.89 16.38 9.68
C ASP A 46 -9.44 17.50 10.56
N LEU A 47 -8.89 18.72 10.45
CA LEU A 47 -9.33 19.89 11.20
C LEU A 47 -10.79 20.25 10.89
N ALA A 48 -11.21 20.13 9.63
CA ALA A 48 -12.60 20.35 9.23
C ALA A 48 -13.53 19.29 9.83
N GLY A 49 -13.08 18.03 9.90
CA GLY A 49 -13.76 16.94 10.61
C GLY A 49 -13.93 17.24 12.10
N ILE A 50 -12.86 17.67 12.78
CA ILE A 50 -12.90 18.05 14.21
C ILE A 50 -13.91 19.18 14.44
N GLU A 51 -13.81 20.25 13.63
CA GLU A 51 -14.72 21.40 13.70
C GLU A 51 -16.19 20.98 13.57
N LYS A 52 -16.50 20.15 12.56
CA LYS A 52 -17.84 19.63 12.33
C LYS A 52 -18.32 18.72 13.46
N THR A 53 -17.46 17.82 13.95
CA THR A 53 -17.78 16.91 15.07
C THR A 53 -18.14 17.69 16.32
N LEU A 54 -17.38 18.75 16.64
CA LEU A 54 -17.67 19.62 17.78
C LEU A 54 -18.96 20.42 17.57
N ALA A 55 -19.14 21.04 16.41
CA ALA A 55 -20.33 21.86 16.13
C ALA A 55 -21.64 21.07 16.18
N THR A 56 -21.59 19.77 15.89
CA THR A 56 -22.76 18.88 15.82
C THR A 56 -22.88 17.91 16.99
N SER A 57 -21.90 17.90 17.91
CA SER A 57 -21.73 16.92 18.99
C SER A 57 -21.77 15.44 18.53
N ALA A 58 -21.48 15.18 17.25
CA ALA A 58 -21.45 13.85 16.64
C ALA A 58 -20.17 13.08 17.00
N ILE A 59 -20.02 12.79 18.30
CA ILE A 59 -18.79 12.29 18.92
C ILE A 59 -18.88 10.77 19.09
N GLY A 60 -17.76 10.09 18.80
CA GLY A 60 -17.60 8.66 19.07
C GLY A 60 -18.06 7.72 17.96
N GLY A 61 -18.13 8.21 16.72
CA GLY A 61 -18.35 7.37 15.55
C GLY A 61 -19.78 7.34 15.03
N LYS A 62 -20.03 6.49 14.04
CA LYS A 62 -21.24 6.52 13.22
C LYS A 62 -22.51 6.36 14.07
N GLY A 63 -23.46 7.27 13.87
CA GLY A 63 -24.78 7.25 14.52
C GLY A 63 -24.79 7.74 15.97
N ARG A 64 -23.64 8.18 16.52
CA ARG A 64 -23.56 8.66 17.90
C ARG A 64 -23.60 10.19 17.95
N LYS A 65 -24.27 10.71 18.97
CA LYS A 65 -24.35 12.15 19.27
C LYS A 65 -24.50 12.35 20.78
N ILE A 66 -23.90 13.41 21.32
CA ILE A 66 -24.01 13.77 22.74
C ILE A 66 -24.63 15.17 22.84
N PRO A 67 -25.98 15.28 22.87
CA PRO A 67 -26.67 16.56 22.92
C PRO A 67 -26.25 17.39 24.14
N GLY A 68 -26.13 18.72 23.96
CA GLY A 68 -25.70 19.65 25.01
C GLY A 68 -24.19 19.79 25.14
N ARG A 69 -23.41 19.14 24.25
CA ARG A 69 -21.94 19.24 24.17
C ARG A 69 -21.46 19.87 22.86
N GLU A 70 -22.35 20.53 22.13
CA GLU A 70 -22.03 21.24 20.90
C GLU A 70 -21.08 22.41 21.18
N MET A 71 -20.06 22.58 20.34
CA MET A 71 -19.11 23.69 20.44
C MET A 71 -18.77 24.22 19.05
N LYS A 72 -19.07 25.49 18.81
CA LYS A 72 -18.78 26.17 17.54
C LYS A 72 -17.44 26.90 17.65
N LEU A 73 -16.40 26.31 17.08
CA LEU A 73 -15.06 26.89 17.05
C LEU A 73 -14.62 27.11 15.60
N ASP A 74 -14.01 28.26 15.31
CA ASP A 74 -13.45 28.57 14.00
C ASP A 74 -12.08 27.88 13.80
N ILE A 75 -12.02 26.55 13.90
CA ILE A 75 -10.77 25.74 13.88
C ILE A 75 -10.04 25.90 12.55
N VAL A 76 -10.73 25.71 11.42
CA VAL A 76 -10.14 25.78 10.08
C VAL A 76 -9.61 27.18 9.79
N LYS A 77 -10.34 28.22 10.22
CA LYS A 77 -9.91 29.62 10.11
C LYS A 77 -8.63 29.92 10.90
N ASN A 78 -8.40 29.19 11.99
CA ASN A 78 -7.20 29.30 12.83
C ASN A 78 -6.16 28.19 12.55
N ALA A 79 -6.27 27.47 11.43
CA ALA A 79 -5.41 26.33 11.11
C ALA A 79 -3.91 26.67 11.16
N ALA A 80 -3.49 27.87 10.72
CA ALA A 80 -2.09 28.29 10.77
C ALA A 80 -1.53 28.36 12.20
N LYS A 81 -2.32 28.86 13.16
CA LYS A 81 -1.92 28.93 14.58
C LYS A 81 -1.86 27.54 15.19
N ILE A 82 -2.85 26.70 14.88
CA ILE A 82 -2.91 25.30 15.32
C ILE A 82 -1.71 24.53 14.76
N GLN A 83 -1.41 24.69 13.46
CA GLN A 83 -0.26 24.08 12.80
C GLN A 83 1.05 24.44 13.51
N SER A 84 1.28 25.73 13.79
CA SER A 84 2.48 26.19 14.51
C SER A 84 2.57 25.57 15.90
N ALA A 85 1.48 25.60 16.67
CA ALA A 85 1.45 25.03 18.01
C ALA A 85 1.68 23.51 18.00
N VAL A 86 1.11 22.80 17.03
CA VAL A 86 1.34 21.36 16.85
C VAL A 86 2.81 21.09 16.51
N ALA A 87 3.39 21.85 15.58
CA ALA A 87 4.80 21.73 15.21
C ALA A 87 5.72 21.93 16.43
N ASP A 88 5.44 22.96 17.24
CA ASP A 88 6.21 23.27 18.43
C ASP A 88 6.12 22.20 19.52
N MET A 89 4.98 21.51 19.63
CA MET A 89 4.79 20.43 20.60
C MET A 89 5.37 19.10 20.15
N VAL A 90 5.31 18.78 18.86
CA VAL A 90 5.78 17.47 18.36
C VAL A 90 7.27 17.46 18.03
N LYS A 91 7.90 18.60 17.75
CA LYS A 91 9.37 18.65 17.60
C LYS A 91 10.07 18.21 18.89
N VAL A 92 11.29 17.72 18.76
CA VAL A 92 12.18 17.38 19.87
C VAL A 92 13.30 18.40 19.92
N ASP A 93 13.98 18.62 18.80
CA ASP A 93 15.11 19.54 18.68
C ASP A 93 14.88 20.56 17.57
N SER A 94 15.59 21.69 17.66
CA SER A 94 15.60 22.65 16.55
C SER A 94 16.29 22.04 15.34
N GLY A 95 15.60 22.02 14.20
CA GLY A 95 16.14 21.48 12.94
C GLY A 95 16.03 19.96 12.80
N ASP A 96 15.26 19.28 13.66
CA ASP A 96 14.89 17.88 13.43
C ASP A 96 14.01 17.70 12.17
N ASP A 97 13.68 16.46 11.82
CA ASP A 97 12.92 16.12 10.63
C ASP A 97 11.39 16.22 10.81
N THR A 98 10.91 16.99 11.79
CA THR A 98 9.49 17.29 11.98
C THR A 98 8.91 18.01 10.77
N VAL A 99 7.76 17.54 10.28
CA VAL A 99 7.01 18.22 9.22
C VAL A 99 5.56 18.38 9.66
N VAL A 100 5.10 19.63 9.74
CA VAL A 100 3.69 19.94 9.99
C VAL A 100 3.23 20.97 8.99
N ASN A 101 2.47 20.54 7.98
CA ASN A 101 1.98 21.40 6.91
C ASN A 101 0.46 21.39 6.84
N SER A 102 -0.11 22.55 6.56
CA SER A 102 -1.54 22.67 6.26
C SER A 102 -1.83 22.35 4.79
N LEU A 103 -2.92 21.61 4.56
CA LEU A 103 -3.40 21.20 3.26
C LEU A 103 -4.83 21.69 3.03
N ASN A 104 -5.24 21.78 1.75
CA ASN A 104 -6.60 22.10 1.33
C ASN A 104 -7.20 23.35 2.00
N GLY A 105 -6.37 24.40 2.16
CA GLY A 105 -6.79 25.68 2.74
C GLY A 105 -7.10 25.60 4.24
N GLY A 106 -6.33 24.84 5.03
CA GLY A 106 -6.54 24.74 6.49
C GLY A 106 -7.38 23.54 6.93
N LYS A 107 -7.98 22.79 6.01
CA LYS A 107 -8.92 21.72 6.34
C LYS A 107 -8.24 20.48 6.90
N GLN A 108 -7.02 20.20 6.46
CA GLN A 108 -6.23 19.07 6.93
C GLN A 108 -4.82 19.50 7.32
N LEU A 109 -4.18 18.72 8.19
CA LEU A 109 -2.74 18.79 8.43
C LEU A 109 -2.10 17.44 8.09
N ILE A 110 -0.93 17.48 7.47
CA ILE A 110 0.04 16.39 7.55
C ILE A 110 0.92 16.64 8.77
N VAL A 111 1.03 15.65 9.65
CA VAL A 111 1.91 15.68 10.82
C VAL A 111 2.88 14.51 10.72
N GLN A 112 4.12 14.78 10.29
CA GLN A 112 5.21 13.83 10.38
C GLN A 112 6.00 14.15 11.65
N VAL A 113 5.84 13.30 12.68
CA VAL A 113 6.64 13.44 13.91
C VAL A 113 8.11 13.17 13.59
N PRO A 114 9.05 13.73 14.36
CA PRO A 114 10.46 13.52 14.08
C PRO A 114 10.83 12.04 14.28
N SER A 115 11.74 11.52 13.45
CA SER A 115 12.14 10.11 13.44
C SER A 115 12.61 9.63 14.82
N VAL A 116 13.27 10.47 15.60
CA VAL A 116 13.71 10.14 16.97
C VAL A 116 12.55 9.67 17.87
N ARG A 117 11.33 10.19 17.69
CA ARG A 117 10.15 9.73 18.45
C ARG A 117 9.66 8.34 18.04
N ILE A 118 9.99 7.92 16.82
CA ILE A 118 9.73 6.55 16.34
C ILE A 118 10.86 5.62 16.79
N ASP A 119 12.11 6.09 16.75
CA ASP A 119 13.29 5.28 17.09
C ASP A 119 13.31 4.85 18.57
N VAL A 120 12.83 5.72 19.47
CA VAL A 120 12.72 5.42 20.91
C VAL A 120 11.35 4.83 21.31
N ALA A 121 10.43 4.67 20.36
CA ALA A 121 9.13 4.06 20.60
C ALA A 121 9.19 2.54 20.34
N ALA A 122 8.35 1.79 21.06
CA ALA A 122 8.18 0.36 20.79
C ALA A 122 7.56 0.14 19.40
N GLU A 123 6.54 0.92 19.03
CA GLU A 123 5.88 0.85 17.73
C GLU A 123 5.58 2.24 17.14
N TYR A 124 5.17 2.25 15.86
CA TYR A 124 4.86 3.45 15.07
C TYR A 124 3.61 4.23 15.51
N VAL A 125 2.76 3.66 16.37
CA VAL A 125 1.53 4.32 16.87
C VAL A 125 1.83 5.60 17.65
N SER A 126 3.08 5.81 18.07
CA SER A 126 3.54 7.06 18.66
C SER A 126 3.31 8.27 17.74
N SER A 127 3.32 8.10 16.41
CA SER A 127 2.98 9.19 15.49
C SER A 127 1.54 9.66 15.65
N LEU A 128 0.59 8.73 15.74
CA LEU A 128 -0.83 8.99 15.96
C LEU A 128 -1.07 9.67 17.32
N THR A 129 -0.53 9.09 18.40
CA THR A 129 -0.80 9.59 19.75
C THR A 129 -0.12 10.94 20.00
N CYS A 130 1.09 11.16 19.48
CA CYS A 130 1.75 12.47 19.55
C CYS A 130 0.95 13.53 18.77
N ALA A 131 0.56 13.24 17.53
CA ALA A 131 -0.23 14.17 16.72
C ALA A 131 -1.58 14.47 17.37
N ALA A 132 -2.31 13.45 17.84
CA ALA A 132 -3.61 13.62 18.47
C ALA A 132 -3.51 14.41 19.80
N SER A 133 -2.48 14.17 20.61
CA SER A 133 -2.22 14.95 21.84
C SER A 133 -1.93 16.41 21.50
N ALA A 134 -1.01 16.66 20.57
CA ALA A 134 -0.62 18.01 20.18
C ALA A 134 -1.80 18.79 19.58
N VAL A 135 -2.61 18.17 18.70
CA VAL A 135 -3.81 18.81 18.14
C VAL A 135 -4.85 19.12 19.23
N THR A 136 -5.06 18.19 20.17
CA THR A 136 -5.98 18.41 21.29
C THR A 136 -5.56 19.62 22.12
N GLN A 137 -4.28 19.67 22.52
CA GLN A 137 -3.74 20.76 23.31
C GLN A 137 -3.73 22.09 22.53
N ALA A 138 -3.40 22.06 21.24
CA ALA A 138 -3.38 23.25 20.39
C ALA A 138 -4.77 23.88 20.29
N ILE A 139 -5.82 23.08 20.12
CA ILE A 139 -7.21 23.56 20.07
C ILE A 139 -7.64 24.10 21.44
N ILE A 140 -7.35 23.38 22.53
CA ILE A 140 -7.68 23.85 23.89
C ILE A 140 -7.06 25.22 24.15
N ASN A 141 -5.78 25.40 23.83
CA ASN A 141 -5.07 26.65 24.06
C ASN A 141 -5.56 27.77 23.13
N GLN A 142 -5.77 27.48 21.84
CA GLN A 142 -6.18 28.46 20.85
C GLN A 142 -7.55 29.08 21.16
N PHE A 143 -8.45 28.32 21.79
CA PHE A 143 -9.81 28.75 22.11
C PHE A 143 -10.10 28.88 23.61
N ASN A 144 -9.07 28.77 24.46
CA ASN A 144 -9.17 28.84 25.92
C ASN A 144 -10.28 27.93 26.50
N ILE A 145 -10.28 26.67 26.09
CA ILE A 145 -11.32 25.70 26.48
C ILE A 145 -11.15 25.31 27.95
N GLY A 146 -12.20 25.51 28.75
CA GLY A 146 -12.22 25.18 30.16
C GLY A 146 -12.21 23.67 30.45
N MET A 147 -11.85 23.31 31.68
CA MET A 147 -11.64 21.92 32.09
C MET A 147 -12.86 21.00 31.88
N PHE A 148 -14.09 21.52 31.96
CA PHE A 148 -15.31 20.74 31.79
C PHE A 148 -15.60 20.39 30.34
N ASP A 149 -15.07 21.17 29.39
CA ASP A 149 -15.29 21.01 27.95
C ASP A 149 -14.10 20.41 27.22
N ALA A 150 -12.90 20.46 27.81
CA ALA A 150 -11.70 19.84 27.27
C ALA A 150 -11.88 18.35 26.88
N PRO A 151 -12.60 17.50 27.63
CA PRO A 151 -12.88 16.13 27.20
C PRO A 151 -13.66 16.03 25.88
N THR A 152 -14.48 17.03 25.55
CA THR A 152 -15.20 17.10 24.27
C THR A 152 -14.21 17.29 23.11
N ILE A 153 -13.22 18.17 23.26
CA ILE A 153 -12.15 18.37 22.27
C ILE A 153 -11.39 17.08 22.03
N LYS A 154 -10.94 16.45 23.12
CA LYS A 154 -10.26 15.15 23.05
C LYS A 154 -11.13 14.18 22.25
N SER A 155 -12.41 14.03 22.61
CA SER A 155 -13.28 13.04 21.97
C SER A 155 -13.53 13.32 20.47
N ALA A 156 -13.49 14.59 20.04
CA ALA A 156 -13.54 14.94 18.62
C ALA A 156 -12.25 14.61 17.85
N VAL A 157 -11.09 14.69 18.51
CA VAL A 157 -9.79 14.38 17.91
C VAL A 157 -9.53 12.86 17.89
N TRP A 158 -9.68 12.20 19.03
CA TRP A 158 -9.29 10.79 19.23
C TRP A 158 -10.45 9.80 19.08
N GLY A 159 -11.68 10.27 18.99
CA GLY A 159 -12.86 9.40 19.00
C GLY A 159 -13.07 8.70 20.34
N GLN A 160 -13.44 7.42 20.29
CA GLN A 160 -13.85 6.63 21.46
C GLN A 160 -12.71 6.07 22.31
N TYR A 161 -11.47 6.15 21.86
CA TYR A 161 -10.32 5.66 22.63
C TYR A 161 -10.31 6.29 24.05
N PRO A 162 -10.06 5.55 25.15
CA PRO A 162 -9.63 4.16 25.22
C PRO A 162 -10.76 3.13 25.40
N GLN A 163 -12.03 3.51 25.25
CA GLN A 163 -13.13 2.54 25.27
C GLN A 163 -13.03 1.54 24.10
N THR A 164 -12.48 2.00 22.97
CA THR A 164 -12.08 1.18 21.82
C THR A 164 -10.56 1.03 21.78
N LEU A 165 -10.07 -0.04 21.13
CA LEU A 165 -8.64 -0.28 20.94
C LEU A 165 -7.97 0.79 20.06
N ASP A 166 -8.74 1.32 19.11
CA ASP A 166 -8.34 2.31 18.11
C ASP A 166 -9.11 3.63 18.28
N MET A 167 -8.79 4.63 17.44
CA MET A 167 -9.42 5.95 17.44
C MET A 167 -10.76 5.97 16.67
N VAL A 168 -11.66 5.01 16.92
CA VAL A 168 -12.98 4.94 16.24
C VAL A 168 -13.73 6.25 16.40
N GLY A 169 -14.14 6.84 15.26
CA GLY A 169 -14.84 8.12 15.23
C GLY A 169 -13.96 9.34 15.49
N GLY A 170 -12.65 9.16 15.61
CA GLY A 170 -11.67 10.24 15.67
C GLY A 170 -11.35 10.82 14.30
N ASN A 171 -10.67 11.96 14.31
CA ASN A 171 -10.30 12.75 13.13
C ASN A 171 -8.78 12.82 12.93
N VAL A 172 -8.03 11.91 13.57
CA VAL A 172 -6.61 11.67 13.31
C VAL A 172 -6.48 10.23 12.81
N LYS A 173 -5.82 10.05 11.66
CA LYS A 173 -5.69 8.74 10.99
C LYS A 173 -4.26 8.49 10.54
N SER A 174 -3.90 7.22 10.41
CA SER A 174 -2.67 6.76 9.78
C SER A 174 -3.05 5.98 8.52
N ILE A 175 -2.11 5.82 7.59
CA ILE A 175 -2.26 4.91 6.45
C ILE A 175 -2.10 3.44 6.87
N VAL A 176 -1.38 3.20 7.98
CA VAL A 176 -1.21 1.89 8.61
C VAL A 176 -2.11 1.81 9.85
N GLU A 177 -2.85 0.71 9.96
CA GLU A 177 -3.77 0.44 11.08
C GLU A 177 -3.03 -0.13 12.30
N ILE A 178 -3.55 0.06 13.52
CA ILE A 178 -2.83 -0.25 14.78
C ILE A 178 -2.37 -1.73 14.92
N PRO A 179 -1.27 -2.01 15.65
CA PRO A 179 -0.70 -3.36 15.80
C PRO A 179 -1.66 -4.38 16.44
N GLN A 180 -2.61 -3.93 17.28
CA GLN A 180 -3.61 -4.81 17.89
C GLN A 180 -4.56 -5.45 16.86
N LYS A 181 -4.57 -4.93 15.63
CA LYS A 181 -5.32 -5.49 14.49
C LYS A 181 -4.42 -6.23 13.51
N ASP A 182 -3.15 -6.45 13.84
CA ASP A 182 -2.28 -7.29 13.04
C ASP A 182 -2.68 -8.77 13.21
N GLU A 183 -2.86 -9.41 12.08
CA GLU A 183 -3.28 -10.80 11.96
C GLU A 183 -2.12 -11.78 12.22
N GLY A 184 -0.88 -11.28 12.27
CA GLY A 184 0.31 -12.05 12.62
C GLY A 184 1.49 -11.15 12.96
N PHE A 185 2.56 -11.73 13.52
CA PHE A 185 3.76 -10.98 13.86
C PHE A 185 4.46 -10.43 12.62
N GLY A 186 4.80 -9.14 12.64
CA GLY A 186 5.45 -8.44 11.52
C GLY A 186 4.50 -8.02 10.39
N TYR A 187 3.18 -7.98 10.63
CA TYR A 187 2.18 -7.70 9.58
C TYR A 187 1.83 -6.22 9.41
N THR A 188 2.35 -5.36 10.28
CA THR A 188 2.08 -3.91 10.30
C THR A 188 2.14 -3.28 8.90
N LEU A 189 3.25 -3.43 8.17
CA LEU A 189 3.40 -2.81 6.84
C LEU A 189 2.47 -3.40 5.77
N ARG A 190 1.89 -4.57 6.05
CA ARG A 190 0.90 -5.23 5.19
C ARG A 190 -0.53 -4.75 5.48
N ASN A 191 -0.73 -3.99 6.56
CA ASN A 191 -2.02 -3.51 7.03
C ASN A 191 -2.38 -2.15 6.40
N VAL A 192 -2.23 -2.05 5.07
CA VAL A 192 -2.55 -0.85 4.28
C VAL A 192 -3.54 -1.20 3.18
N MET A 193 -4.73 -0.61 3.25
CA MET A 193 -5.82 -0.84 2.31
C MET A 193 -5.44 -0.48 0.87
N ALA A 194 -5.83 -1.31 -0.12
CA ALA A 194 -5.57 -1.03 -1.54
C ALA A 194 -6.11 0.34 -1.99
N ASN A 195 -7.27 0.76 -1.48
CA ASN A 195 -7.82 2.10 -1.71
C ASN A 195 -6.92 3.23 -1.16
N HIS A 196 -6.27 3.05 -0.01
CA HIS A 196 -5.34 4.05 0.53
C HIS A 196 -4.14 4.25 -0.40
N LEU A 197 -3.62 3.15 -0.95
CA LEU A 197 -2.50 3.15 -1.89
C LEU A 197 -2.89 3.84 -3.20
N ALA A 198 -4.05 3.49 -3.75
CA ALA A 198 -4.57 4.11 -4.98
C ALA A 198 -4.83 5.62 -4.80
N ALA A 199 -5.36 6.04 -3.64
CA ALA A 199 -5.55 7.45 -3.34
C ALA A 199 -4.20 8.19 -3.19
N THR A 200 -3.24 7.60 -2.50
CA THR A 200 -1.88 8.15 -2.28
C THR A 200 -1.13 8.34 -3.60
N CYS A 201 -1.20 7.36 -4.50
CA CYS A 201 -0.54 7.40 -5.81
C CYS A 201 -1.36 8.10 -6.90
N LYS A 202 -2.43 8.82 -6.53
CA LYS A 202 -3.35 9.52 -7.45
C LYS A 202 -3.82 8.63 -8.62
N LYS A 203 -4.14 7.38 -8.31
CA LYS A 203 -4.59 6.34 -9.27
C LYS A 203 -3.60 6.04 -10.41
N SER A 204 -2.31 6.31 -10.24
CA SER A 204 -1.28 5.76 -11.13
C SER A 204 -1.09 4.26 -10.84
N ALA A 205 -1.55 3.39 -11.74
CA ALA A 205 -1.62 1.94 -11.47
C ALA A 205 -0.26 1.30 -11.13
N MET A 206 0.79 1.61 -11.90
CA MET A 206 2.12 1.05 -11.63
C MET A 206 2.77 1.63 -10.38
N ASN A 207 2.62 2.94 -10.10
CA ASN A 207 3.11 3.51 -8.84
C ASN A 207 2.33 2.99 -7.63
N THR A 208 1.02 2.77 -7.77
CA THR A 208 0.18 2.14 -6.74
C THR A 208 0.65 0.71 -6.45
N ALA A 209 0.92 -0.07 -7.49
CA ALA A 209 1.51 -1.40 -7.36
C ALA A 209 2.90 -1.37 -6.71
N ALA A 210 3.75 -0.42 -7.09
CA ALA A 210 5.09 -0.27 -6.56
C ALA A 210 5.09 0.12 -5.09
N LEU A 211 4.25 1.09 -4.67
CA LEU A 211 4.11 1.44 -3.25
C LEU A 211 3.62 0.23 -2.44
N CYS A 212 2.61 -0.48 -2.95
CA CYS A 212 2.11 -1.71 -2.34
C CYS A 212 3.23 -2.76 -2.20
N SER A 213 3.99 -2.98 -3.28
CA SER A 213 5.04 -3.98 -3.32
C SER A 213 6.22 -3.62 -2.43
N ILE A 214 6.55 -2.33 -2.27
CA ILE A 214 7.55 -1.85 -1.30
C ILE A 214 7.11 -2.22 0.12
N LEU A 215 5.86 -1.92 0.48
CA LEU A 215 5.33 -2.18 1.81
C LEU A 215 5.19 -3.67 2.10
N GLU A 216 4.62 -4.42 1.16
CA GLU A 216 4.49 -5.88 1.25
C GLU A 216 5.86 -6.56 1.33
N ASN A 217 6.81 -6.21 0.46
CA ASN A 217 8.15 -6.80 0.48
C ASN A 217 8.87 -6.45 1.79
N THR A 218 8.82 -5.19 2.24
CA THR A 218 9.43 -4.80 3.52
C THR A 218 8.77 -5.53 4.70
N GLY A 219 7.45 -5.69 4.70
CA GLY A 219 6.73 -6.48 5.70
C GLY A 219 7.14 -7.96 5.67
N VAL A 220 7.38 -8.54 4.50
CA VAL A 220 7.91 -9.91 4.38
C VAL A 220 9.34 -10.04 4.95
N PHE A 221 10.17 -8.99 4.82
CA PHE A 221 11.45 -8.92 5.54
C PHE A 221 11.25 -8.84 7.06
N GLU A 222 10.31 -8.01 7.54
CA GLU A 222 9.95 -7.87 8.96
C GLU A 222 9.45 -9.19 9.57
N MET A 223 8.68 -9.97 8.80
CA MET A 223 8.19 -11.30 9.19
C MET A 223 9.28 -12.39 9.23
N GLY A 224 10.49 -12.11 8.75
CA GLY A 224 11.56 -13.11 8.61
C GLY A 224 11.42 -14.04 7.39
N ASP A 225 10.42 -13.82 6.54
CA ASP A 225 10.13 -14.61 5.34
C ASP A 225 11.07 -14.26 4.15
N ALA A 226 11.99 -13.32 4.35
CA ALA A 226 13.05 -12.93 3.40
C ALA A 226 14.46 -13.17 3.96
N ILE A 227 14.65 -14.14 4.86
CA ILE A 227 15.95 -14.49 5.43
C ILE A 227 16.59 -15.67 4.67
N GLY A 228 17.91 -15.63 4.49
CA GLY A 228 18.70 -16.69 3.88
C GLY A 228 18.36 -16.88 2.40
N ILE A 229 18.09 -18.12 1.97
CA ILE A 229 17.80 -18.41 0.55
C ILE A 229 16.56 -17.68 0.02
N GLN A 230 15.65 -17.27 0.91
CA GLN A 230 14.43 -16.57 0.53
C GLN A 230 14.67 -15.11 0.17
N GLU A 231 15.77 -14.49 0.63
CA GLU A 231 16.07 -13.08 0.35
C GLU A 231 16.13 -12.82 -1.16
N ARG A 232 16.92 -13.62 -1.88
CA ARG A 232 17.02 -13.54 -3.34
C ARG A 232 15.66 -13.73 -4.02
N HIS A 233 14.87 -14.69 -3.53
CA HIS A 233 13.55 -14.98 -4.08
C HIS A 233 12.62 -13.78 -3.96
N ARG A 234 12.61 -13.10 -2.81
CA ARG A 234 11.79 -11.91 -2.58
C ARG A 234 12.28 -10.71 -3.38
N LEU A 235 13.59 -10.45 -3.41
CA LEU A 235 14.14 -9.34 -4.18
C LEU A 235 13.91 -9.51 -5.70
N MET A 236 14.06 -10.72 -6.24
CA MET A 236 13.80 -11.00 -7.66
C MET A 236 12.34 -10.75 -8.03
N ALA A 237 11.41 -11.22 -7.20
CA ALA A 237 9.98 -11.01 -7.46
C ALA A 237 9.59 -9.53 -7.30
N PHE A 238 10.08 -8.86 -6.25
CA PHE A 238 9.90 -7.43 -6.02
C PHE A 238 10.43 -6.58 -7.19
N SER A 239 11.62 -6.90 -7.71
CA SER A 239 12.22 -6.14 -8.81
C SER A 239 11.38 -6.23 -10.08
N HIS A 240 10.91 -7.41 -10.46
CA HIS A 240 10.19 -7.61 -11.72
C HIS A 240 8.72 -7.20 -11.62
N GLN A 241 8.04 -7.55 -10.52
CA GLN A 241 6.61 -7.22 -10.34
C GLN A 241 6.40 -5.77 -9.89
N GLY A 242 7.11 -5.35 -8.84
CA GLY A 242 6.91 -4.05 -8.19
C GLY A 242 7.65 -2.90 -8.86
N LEU A 243 8.86 -3.14 -9.38
CA LEU A 243 9.74 -2.10 -9.93
C LEU A 243 9.94 -2.18 -11.45
N ASN A 244 9.17 -3.01 -12.15
CA ASN A 244 9.22 -3.14 -13.61
C ASN A 244 10.64 -3.43 -14.16
N ALA A 245 11.42 -4.25 -13.44
CA ALA A 245 12.76 -4.62 -13.86
C ALA A 245 12.76 -5.19 -15.28
N ASN A 246 13.74 -4.78 -16.08
CA ASN A 246 13.94 -5.17 -17.47
C ASN A 246 12.73 -4.86 -18.38
N ASN A 247 11.88 -3.92 -17.96
CA ASN A 247 10.65 -3.52 -18.65
C ASN A 247 9.66 -4.68 -18.87
N LEU A 248 9.75 -5.74 -18.06
CA LEU A 248 8.98 -6.96 -18.30
C LEU A 248 7.47 -6.71 -18.15
N VAL A 249 7.04 -5.97 -17.13
CA VAL A 249 5.62 -5.67 -16.91
C VAL A 249 5.10 -4.70 -17.95
N TYR A 250 5.69 -3.49 -18.04
CA TYR A 250 5.20 -2.46 -18.95
C TYR A 250 5.33 -2.89 -20.42
N GLY A 251 6.45 -3.51 -20.79
CA GLY A 251 6.67 -4.02 -22.15
C GLY A 251 5.61 -5.04 -22.57
N THR A 252 5.28 -5.98 -21.69
CA THR A 252 4.23 -6.98 -21.93
C THR A 252 2.85 -6.32 -22.03
N VAL A 253 2.52 -5.40 -21.11
CA VAL A 253 1.25 -4.66 -21.16
C VAL A 253 1.13 -3.85 -22.43
N LYS A 254 2.21 -3.20 -22.88
CA LYS A 254 2.22 -2.43 -24.14
C LYS A 254 1.98 -3.32 -25.35
N ALA A 255 2.56 -4.52 -25.38
CA ALA A 255 2.36 -5.48 -26.46
C ALA A 255 0.94 -6.07 -26.47
N GLN A 256 0.36 -6.31 -25.29
CA GLN A 256 -0.92 -7.01 -25.13
C GLN A 256 -2.11 -6.05 -24.93
N GLY A 257 -1.89 -4.74 -24.76
CA GLY A 257 -2.90 -3.81 -24.26
C GLY A 257 -4.08 -3.49 -25.18
N LYS A 258 -4.05 -3.91 -26.45
CA LYS A 258 -5.16 -3.68 -27.41
C LYS A 258 -6.10 -4.86 -27.58
N THR A 259 -5.53 -6.06 -27.71
CA THR A 259 -6.26 -7.28 -28.08
C THR A 259 -5.89 -8.48 -27.20
N GLY A 260 -5.02 -8.27 -26.21
CA GLY A 260 -4.53 -9.33 -25.34
C GLY A 260 -5.56 -9.76 -24.32
N THR A 261 -5.32 -10.95 -23.78
CA THR A 261 -6.10 -11.59 -22.72
C THR A 261 -5.14 -12.08 -21.64
N ILE A 262 -5.68 -12.72 -20.59
CA ILE A 262 -4.84 -13.41 -19.61
C ILE A 262 -3.93 -14.44 -20.30
N GLY A 263 -4.48 -15.26 -21.21
CA GLY A 263 -3.73 -16.30 -21.90
C GLY A 263 -2.60 -15.76 -22.79
N THR A 264 -2.84 -14.68 -23.55
CA THR A 264 -1.78 -14.11 -24.41
C THR A 264 -0.66 -13.46 -23.59
N VAL A 265 -0.97 -12.92 -22.41
CA VAL A 265 0.05 -12.44 -21.46
C VAL A 265 0.87 -13.61 -20.92
N VAL A 266 0.22 -14.71 -20.51
CA VAL A 266 0.92 -15.92 -20.06
C VAL A 266 1.88 -16.42 -21.14
N HIS A 267 1.42 -16.57 -22.38
CA HIS A 267 2.26 -17.02 -23.49
C HIS A 267 3.45 -16.07 -23.72
N ALA A 268 3.21 -14.75 -23.77
CA ALA A 268 4.28 -13.77 -23.98
C ALA A 268 5.36 -13.84 -22.87
N CYS A 269 4.97 -14.01 -21.62
CA CYS A 269 5.92 -14.15 -20.51
C CYS A 269 6.66 -15.50 -20.53
N VAL A 270 5.99 -16.60 -20.90
CA VAL A 270 6.62 -17.93 -21.05
C VAL A 270 7.64 -17.91 -22.19
N GLU A 271 7.27 -17.38 -23.36
CA GLU A 271 8.19 -17.20 -24.48
C GLU A 271 9.40 -16.35 -24.09
N LYS A 272 9.18 -15.28 -23.33
CA LYS A 272 10.26 -14.43 -22.81
C LYS A 272 11.15 -15.18 -21.82
N ALA A 273 10.58 -16.01 -20.94
CA ALA A 273 11.35 -16.83 -20.01
C ALA A 273 12.22 -17.87 -20.73
N ILE A 274 11.73 -18.46 -21.82
CA ILE A 274 12.49 -19.38 -22.68
C ILE A 274 13.63 -18.63 -23.37
N ALA A 275 13.33 -17.47 -23.99
CA ALA A 275 14.32 -16.64 -24.68
C ALA A 275 15.44 -16.18 -23.75
N ASP A 276 15.10 -15.85 -22.50
CA ASP A 276 16.05 -15.43 -21.47
C ASP A 276 16.72 -16.62 -20.75
N LYS A 277 16.45 -17.86 -21.18
CA LYS A 277 16.98 -19.11 -20.63
C LYS A 277 16.70 -19.28 -19.13
N VAL A 278 15.60 -18.71 -18.65
CA VAL A 278 15.10 -18.89 -17.28
C VAL A 278 14.47 -20.27 -17.13
N ILE A 279 13.81 -20.74 -18.18
CA ILE A 279 13.25 -22.09 -18.28
C ILE A 279 13.73 -22.78 -19.55
N SER A 280 13.70 -24.11 -19.55
CA SER A 280 14.02 -24.94 -20.70
C SER A 280 13.11 -26.15 -20.77
N ALA A 281 12.88 -26.68 -21.97
CA ALA A 281 12.15 -27.93 -22.15
C ALA A 281 12.77 -29.07 -21.31
N ASP A 282 11.92 -29.92 -20.77
CA ASP A 282 12.33 -31.08 -19.97
C ASP A 282 11.89 -32.38 -20.62
N LYS A 283 10.58 -32.68 -20.62
CA LYS A 283 10.03 -33.93 -21.16
C LYS A 283 8.90 -33.63 -22.13
N LYS A 284 8.93 -34.28 -23.29
CA LYS A 284 7.83 -34.29 -24.25
C LYS A 284 6.98 -35.55 -24.07
N PHE A 285 5.68 -35.37 -23.87
CA PHE A 285 4.71 -36.47 -23.77
C PHE A 285 4.14 -36.89 -25.12
N ALA A 286 3.46 -38.03 -25.15
CA ALA A 286 2.88 -38.61 -26.36
C ALA A 286 1.85 -37.70 -27.06
N SER A 287 1.17 -36.82 -26.30
CA SER A 287 0.25 -35.80 -26.85
C SER A 287 0.97 -34.68 -27.60
N GLY A 288 2.30 -34.59 -27.52
CA GLY A 288 3.09 -33.47 -28.02
C GLY A 288 3.35 -32.38 -26.97
N TYR A 289 2.66 -32.42 -25.83
CA TYR A 289 2.88 -31.48 -24.72
C TYR A 289 4.29 -31.60 -24.15
N THR A 290 4.93 -30.45 -23.91
CA THR A 290 6.31 -30.38 -23.39
C THR A 290 6.29 -29.74 -22.00
N THR A 291 6.78 -30.46 -21.00
CA THR A 291 7.04 -29.89 -19.67
C THR A 291 8.30 -29.04 -19.70
N TYR A 292 8.38 -28.09 -18.78
CA TYR A 292 9.55 -27.25 -18.61
C TYR A 292 10.18 -27.47 -17.24
N LYS A 293 11.47 -27.14 -17.15
CA LYS A 293 12.25 -27.09 -15.92
C LYS A 293 12.97 -25.76 -15.79
N THR A 294 13.34 -25.39 -14.56
CA THR A 294 14.18 -24.23 -14.28
C THR A 294 15.29 -24.57 -13.30
N ASN A 295 16.47 -24.02 -13.54
CA ASN A 295 17.59 -24.05 -12.58
C ASN A 295 17.67 -22.73 -11.78
N ASP A 296 16.85 -21.73 -12.11
CA ASP A 296 16.76 -20.46 -11.39
C ASP A 296 15.32 -20.22 -10.92
N VAL A 297 14.97 -20.92 -9.85
CA VAL A 297 13.63 -20.91 -9.24
C VAL A 297 13.17 -19.50 -8.87
N ALA A 298 14.06 -18.65 -8.35
CA ALA A 298 13.71 -17.28 -7.97
C ALA A 298 13.42 -16.41 -9.20
N LYS A 299 14.21 -16.55 -10.27
CA LYS A 299 13.97 -15.80 -11.51
C LYS A 299 12.72 -16.28 -12.23
N TRP A 300 12.44 -17.59 -12.25
CA TRP A 300 11.17 -18.11 -12.75
C TRP A 300 9.97 -17.50 -12.01
N ASN A 301 10.00 -17.53 -10.68
CA ASN A 301 8.94 -16.94 -9.87
C ASN A 301 8.77 -15.44 -10.14
N ALA A 302 9.86 -14.70 -10.35
CA ALA A 302 9.79 -13.29 -10.71
C ALA A 302 9.10 -13.04 -12.06
N TYR A 303 9.27 -13.93 -13.04
CA TYR A 303 8.57 -13.87 -14.33
C TYR A 303 7.08 -14.19 -14.14
N CYS A 304 6.72 -15.16 -13.31
CA CYS A 304 5.32 -15.43 -12.95
C CYS A 304 4.67 -14.23 -12.24
N ALA A 305 5.39 -13.58 -11.33
CA ALA A 305 4.92 -12.39 -10.62
C ALA A 305 4.69 -11.21 -11.58
N ALA A 306 5.61 -10.99 -12.52
CA ALA A 306 5.47 -9.99 -13.57
C ALA A 306 4.31 -10.31 -14.54
N ALA A 307 4.16 -11.58 -14.94
CA ALA A 307 3.03 -12.03 -15.77
C ALA A 307 1.68 -11.77 -15.07
N THR A 308 1.59 -12.07 -13.79
CA THR A 308 0.39 -11.83 -12.97
C THR A 308 0.03 -10.33 -12.91
N MET A 309 1.03 -9.46 -12.73
CA MET A 309 0.82 -8.01 -12.77
C MET A 309 0.43 -7.53 -14.17
N ALA A 310 1.11 -7.99 -15.22
CA ALA A 310 0.80 -7.62 -16.59
C ALA A 310 -0.63 -8.06 -16.99
N ALA A 311 -1.03 -9.28 -16.62
CA ALA A 311 -2.38 -9.79 -16.86
C ALA A 311 -3.42 -8.97 -16.10
N THR A 312 -3.12 -8.55 -14.88
CA THR A 312 -3.98 -7.65 -14.09
C THR A 312 -4.17 -6.31 -14.81
N LEU A 313 -3.09 -5.68 -15.26
CA LEU A 313 -3.15 -4.40 -15.97
C LEU A 313 -3.89 -4.51 -17.31
N VAL A 314 -3.71 -5.62 -18.05
CA VAL A 314 -4.42 -5.87 -19.33
C VAL A 314 -5.91 -6.14 -19.08
N ASN A 315 -6.26 -7.09 -18.21
CA ASN A 315 -7.65 -7.54 -18.07
C ASN A 315 -8.50 -6.54 -17.28
N CYS A 316 -8.03 -6.06 -16.13
CA CYS A 316 -8.76 -5.04 -15.36
C CYS A 316 -8.74 -3.69 -16.08
N GLY A 317 -7.69 -3.40 -16.85
CA GLY A 317 -7.62 -2.22 -17.72
C GLY A 317 -8.62 -2.27 -18.87
N ALA A 318 -8.82 -3.43 -19.50
CA ALA A 318 -9.84 -3.60 -20.54
C ALA A 318 -11.26 -3.36 -20.00
N MET A 319 -11.54 -3.83 -18.78
CA MET A 319 -12.85 -3.63 -18.13
C MET A 319 -13.01 -2.26 -17.47
N ARG A 320 -11.91 -1.57 -17.17
CA ARG A 320 -11.88 -0.38 -16.30
C ARG A 320 -12.58 -0.60 -14.95
N ALA A 321 -12.44 -1.80 -14.42
CA ALA A 321 -13.09 -2.26 -13.19
C ALA A 321 -12.18 -3.24 -12.43
N PRO A 322 -12.09 -3.17 -11.09
CA PRO A 322 -11.19 -4.01 -10.32
C PRO A 322 -11.79 -5.38 -9.96
N GLN A 323 -13.10 -5.58 -10.13
CA GLN A 323 -13.80 -6.78 -9.63
C GLN A 323 -13.28 -8.11 -10.19
N SER A 324 -12.66 -8.08 -11.38
CA SER A 324 -12.08 -9.27 -12.01
C SER A 324 -10.70 -9.64 -11.47
N VAL A 325 -10.05 -8.79 -10.66
CA VAL A 325 -8.65 -8.99 -10.27
C VAL A 325 -8.42 -10.32 -9.53
N SER A 326 -9.38 -10.76 -8.73
CA SER A 326 -9.33 -12.06 -8.04
C SER A 326 -9.32 -13.23 -9.03
N ALA A 327 -10.17 -13.19 -10.06
CA ALA A 327 -10.14 -14.16 -11.14
C ALA A 327 -8.86 -14.07 -11.99
N VAL A 328 -8.34 -12.87 -12.24
CA VAL A 328 -7.08 -12.69 -12.98
C VAL A 328 -5.90 -13.32 -12.24
N LEU A 329 -5.78 -13.06 -10.94
CA LEU A 329 -4.76 -13.67 -10.09
C LEU A 329 -4.84 -15.20 -10.12
N LEU A 330 -6.06 -15.75 -10.05
CA LEU A 330 -6.30 -17.19 -10.08
C LEU A 330 -5.89 -17.78 -11.44
N TYR A 331 -6.54 -17.35 -12.51
CA TYR A 331 -6.40 -17.98 -13.82
C TYR A 331 -5.08 -17.66 -14.52
N THR A 332 -4.39 -16.57 -14.17
CA THR A 332 -3.01 -16.37 -14.67
C THR A 332 -2.10 -17.48 -14.16
N ASN A 333 -2.23 -17.86 -12.88
CA ASN A 333 -1.38 -18.87 -12.27
C ASN A 333 -1.78 -20.28 -12.70
N ASP A 334 -3.07 -20.60 -12.74
CA ASP A 334 -3.56 -21.89 -13.28
C ASP A 334 -3.07 -22.09 -14.73
N LEU A 335 -3.20 -21.07 -15.59
CA LEU A 335 -2.73 -21.15 -16.97
C LEU A 335 -1.20 -21.29 -17.08
N ILE A 336 -0.41 -20.62 -16.23
CA ILE A 336 1.05 -20.82 -16.20
C ILE A 336 1.38 -22.29 -15.88
N GLU A 337 0.71 -22.86 -14.88
CA GLU A 337 0.95 -24.24 -14.48
C GLU A 337 0.53 -25.24 -15.57
N LYS A 338 -0.60 -25.01 -16.25
CA LYS A 338 -1.01 -25.87 -17.37
C LYS A 338 -0.15 -25.69 -18.61
N GLU A 339 0.33 -24.49 -18.90
CA GLU A 339 1.15 -24.23 -20.08
C GLU A 339 2.56 -24.79 -19.93
N THR A 340 3.10 -24.84 -18.71
CA THR A 340 4.53 -25.14 -18.50
C THR A 340 4.82 -26.36 -17.62
N SER A 341 3.88 -26.81 -16.80
CA SER A 341 4.09 -27.76 -15.69
C SER A 341 5.07 -27.28 -14.61
N LEU A 342 5.45 -26.00 -14.64
CA LEU A 342 6.21 -25.35 -13.57
C LEU A 342 5.25 -24.71 -12.57
N PRO A 343 5.66 -24.55 -11.29
CA PRO A 343 4.82 -23.91 -10.29
C PRO A 343 4.49 -22.46 -10.65
N GLY A 344 3.26 -22.03 -10.36
CA GLY A 344 2.82 -20.65 -10.49
C GLY A 344 3.48 -19.70 -9.50
N CYS A 345 3.07 -18.43 -9.54
CA CYS A 345 3.59 -17.36 -8.69
C CYS A 345 3.43 -17.68 -7.20
N ASP A 346 4.51 -17.46 -6.44
CA ASP A 346 4.66 -17.77 -5.02
C ASP A 346 4.33 -19.24 -4.72
N PHE A 347 4.62 -20.14 -5.67
CA PHE A 347 4.41 -21.59 -5.57
C PHE A 347 2.96 -21.97 -5.25
N GLY A 348 2.02 -21.37 -5.97
CA GLY A 348 0.58 -21.59 -5.81
C GLY A 348 -0.08 -20.73 -4.73
N LYS A 349 0.67 -19.98 -3.92
CA LYS A 349 0.08 -19.11 -2.88
C LYS A 349 -0.68 -17.93 -3.45
N VAL A 350 -0.28 -17.39 -4.62
CA VAL A 350 -1.06 -16.35 -5.30
C VAL A 350 -2.39 -16.91 -5.77
N GLU A 351 -2.39 -18.10 -6.39
CA GLU A 351 -3.62 -18.78 -6.81
C GLU A 351 -4.53 -19.10 -5.62
N GLY A 352 -3.99 -19.68 -4.54
CA GLY A 352 -4.76 -19.96 -3.33
C GLY A 352 -5.35 -18.71 -2.68
N ALA A 353 -4.59 -17.62 -2.58
CA ALA A 353 -5.11 -16.33 -2.11
C ALA A 353 -6.22 -15.80 -3.03
N ALA A 354 -6.08 -16.01 -4.35
CA ALA A 354 -7.04 -15.58 -5.35
C ALA A 354 -8.35 -16.38 -5.30
N VAL A 355 -8.32 -17.67 -4.96
CA VAL A 355 -9.51 -18.49 -4.71
C VAL A 355 -10.33 -17.91 -3.55
N GLY A 356 -9.69 -17.72 -2.39
CA GLY A 356 -10.34 -17.12 -1.23
C GLY A 356 -10.84 -15.71 -1.50
N PHE A 357 -10.03 -14.89 -2.16
CA PHE A 357 -10.40 -13.53 -2.53
C PHE A 357 -11.59 -13.50 -3.48
N SER A 358 -11.63 -14.36 -4.50
CA SER A 358 -12.77 -14.47 -5.42
C SER A 358 -14.05 -14.78 -4.67
N PHE A 359 -13.99 -15.72 -3.73
CA PHE A 359 -15.14 -16.08 -2.88
C PHE A 359 -15.59 -14.92 -1.99
N PHE A 360 -14.69 -14.28 -1.25
CA PHE A 360 -15.02 -13.20 -0.31
C PHE A 360 -15.26 -11.84 -0.98
N SER A 361 -15.07 -11.71 -2.30
CA SER A 361 -15.53 -10.53 -3.05
C SER A 361 -16.86 -10.77 -3.80
N HIS A 362 -17.42 -11.98 -3.75
CA HIS A 362 -18.64 -12.36 -4.48
C HIS A 362 -19.61 -13.21 -3.65
N SER A 363 -19.47 -13.23 -2.32
CA SER A 363 -20.33 -14.02 -1.43
C SER A 363 -20.85 -13.21 -0.26
N ILE A 364 -21.69 -13.85 0.55
CA ILE A 364 -22.38 -13.24 1.69
C ILE A 364 -21.58 -13.34 3.01
N TYR A 365 -20.44 -14.04 3.02
CA TYR A 365 -19.79 -14.47 4.26
C TYR A 365 -18.80 -13.46 4.85
N GLY A 366 -18.52 -12.37 4.12
CA GLY A 366 -17.56 -11.34 4.54
C GLY A 366 -16.79 -10.79 3.35
N GLY A 367 -15.68 -10.11 3.63
CA GLY A 367 -14.88 -9.44 2.61
C GLY A 367 -15.56 -8.18 2.07
N GLY A 368 -15.53 -7.98 0.74
CA GLY A 368 -16.06 -6.78 0.11
C GLY A 368 -15.49 -6.52 -1.29
N GLY A 369 -15.54 -5.27 -1.73
CA GLY A 369 -14.91 -4.86 -2.99
C GLY A 369 -13.38 -4.93 -2.90
N PRO A 370 -12.65 -5.12 -4.01
CA PRO A 370 -11.19 -5.26 -4.02
C PRO A 370 -10.43 -4.18 -3.24
N GLY A 371 -10.96 -2.96 -3.24
CA GLY A 371 -10.38 -1.79 -2.59
C GLY A 371 -10.15 -1.91 -1.09
N VAL A 372 -10.90 -2.77 -0.37
CA VAL A 372 -10.81 -2.88 1.10
C VAL A 372 -9.79 -3.91 1.59
N PHE A 373 -9.25 -4.74 0.68
CA PHE A 373 -8.29 -5.78 1.02
C PHE A 373 -6.87 -5.21 1.19
N ASN A 374 -6.05 -5.94 1.95
CA ASN A 374 -4.65 -5.65 2.21
C ASN A 374 -3.89 -6.96 2.57
N GLY A 375 -2.57 -6.90 2.76
CA GLY A 375 -1.77 -8.09 3.07
C GLY A 375 -1.88 -8.57 4.52
N ASN A 376 -2.55 -7.79 5.39
CA ASN A 376 -2.91 -8.19 6.73
C ASN A 376 -4.22 -9.00 6.76
N HIS A 377 -5.18 -8.66 5.90
CA HIS A 377 -6.52 -9.25 5.88
C HIS A 377 -6.49 -10.78 5.72
N VAL A 378 -7.27 -11.48 6.55
CA VAL A 378 -7.28 -12.95 6.67
C VAL A 378 -7.40 -13.70 5.33
N VAL A 379 -8.10 -13.11 4.36
CA VAL A 379 -8.33 -13.67 3.02
C VAL A 379 -7.15 -13.50 2.06
N THR A 380 -6.42 -12.39 2.15
CA THR A 380 -5.42 -11.98 1.14
C THR A 380 -3.98 -12.03 1.66
N ARG A 381 -3.78 -12.43 2.92
CA ARG A 381 -2.47 -12.50 3.58
C ARG A 381 -1.55 -13.65 3.15
N HIS A 382 -2.09 -14.66 2.46
CA HIS A 382 -1.41 -15.95 2.25
C HIS A 382 -0.23 -15.86 1.28
N SER A 383 -0.38 -15.08 0.19
CA SER A 383 0.74 -14.76 -0.68
C SER A 383 1.69 -13.81 0.03
N LYS A 384 2.99 -14.05 -0.11
CA LYS A 384 4.06 -13.28 0.53
C LYS A 384 4.50 -12.13 -0.38
N GLY A 385 3.61 -11.15 -0.46
CA GLY A 385 3.85 -9.85 -1.11
C GLY A 385 3.62 -9.79 -2.61
N LEU A 386 2.99 -10.81 -3.21
CA LEU A 386 2.86 -10.91 -4.67
C LEU A 386 1.42 -10.88 -5.20
N ALA A 387 0.41 -10.97 -4.32
CA ALA A 387 -1.01 -10.86 -4.70
C ALA A 387 -1.55 -9.44 -4.56
N VAL A 388 -1.37 -8.80 -3.40
CA VAL A 388 -1.95 -7.49 -3.07
C VAL A 388 -1.47 -6.34 -3.99
N PRO A 389 -0.21 -6.32 -4.48
CA PRO A 389 0.20 -5.31 -5.47
C PRO A 389 -0.67 -5.29 -6.73
N CYS A 390 -1.11 -6.47 -7.21
CA CYS A 390 -2.02 -6.58 -8.34
C CYS A 390 -3.40 -5.99 -7.99
N VAL A 391 -3.90 -6.25 -6.79
CA VAL A 391 -5.17 -5.68 -6.29
C VAL A 391 -5.10 -4.16 -6.26
N ALA A 392 -4.00 -3.61 -5.73
CA ALA A 392 -3.77 -2.17 -5.66
C ALA A 392 -3.71 -1.55 -7.07
N ALA A 393 -3.04 -2.20 -8.03
CA ALA A 393 -3.01 -1.79 -9.43
C ALA A 393 -4.41 -1.77 -10.06
N ALA A 394 -5.20 -2.83 -9.86
CA ALA A 394 -6.55 -2.93 -10.40
C ALA A 394 -7.49 -1.86 -9.82
N VAL A 395 -7.39 -1.57 -8.53
CA VAL A 395 -8.17 -0.52 -7.85
C VAL A 395 -7.85 0.86 -8.44
N ALA A 396 -6.58 1.13 -8.77
CA ALA A 396 -6.19 2.37 -9.44
C ALA A 396 -6.77 2.50 -10.88
N LEU A 397 -7.09 1.39 -11.55
CA LEU A 397 -7.69 1.39 -12.89
C LEU A 397 -9.21 1.58 -12.90
N ASP A 398 -9.86 1.49 -11.73
CA ASP A 398 -11.30 1.59 -11.56
C ASP A 398 -11.87 2.92 -12.09
N ALA A 399 -12.84 2.84 -12.99
CA ALA A 399 -13.59 3.99 -13.51
C ALA A 399 -14.80 4.38 -12.62
N GLY A 400 -14.89 3.84 -11.39
CA GLY A 400 -15.91 4.21 -10.41
C GLY A 400 -17.07 3.22 -10.35
N VAL A 401 -16.82 1.94 -10.61
CA VAL A 401 -17.87 0.90 -10.50
C VAL A 401 -17.99 0.34 -9.08
N GLN A 402 -17.05 0.66 -8.18
CA GLN A 402 -17.04 0.16 -6.81
C GLN A 402 -17.83 1.04 -5.85
N ILE A 403 -18.66 0.41 -5.01
CA ILE A 403 -19.37 1.09 -3.90
C ILE A 403 -18.37 1.61 -2.85
N TYR A 404 -17.33 0.84 -2.55
CA TYR A 404 -16.26 1.19 -1.61
C TYR A 404 -15.02 1.64 -2.39
N SER A 405 -15.15 2.77 -3.09
CA SER A 405 -14.07 3.34 -3.89
C SER A 405 -12.99 4.04 -3.03
N PRO A 406 -11.84 4.40 -3.62
CA PRO A 406 -10.84 5.25 -2.97
C PRO A 406 -11.42 6.57 -2.43
N GLU A 407 -12.30 7.23 -3.18
CA GLU A 407 -12.92 8.50 -2.77
C GLU A 407 -13.74 8.33 -1.48
N LYS A 408 -14.47 7.23 -1.37
CA LYS A 408 -15.36 6.98 -0.22
C LYS A 408 -14.59 6.53 1.03
N THR A 409 -13.54 5.74 0.86
CA THR A 409 -12.86 5.07 1.96
C THR A 409 -11.57 5.78 2.40
N SER A 410 -10.98 6.56 1.50
CA SER A 410 -9.58 6.98 1.60
C SER A 410 -9.34 8.46 1.31
N GLY A 411 -10.39 9.30 1.23
CA GLY A 411 -10.25 10.73 0.90
C GLY A 411 -9.21 11.46 1.75
N LEU A 412 -9.33 11.42 3.08
CA LEU A 412 -8.37 12.05 4.00
C LEU A 412 -6.94 11.51 3.83
N VAL A 413 -6.79 10.18 3.72
CA VAL A 413 -5.48 9.54 3.55
C VAL A 413 -4.87 9.95 2.22
N GLY A 414 -5.65 9.97 1.13
CA GLY A 414 -5.23 10.41 -0.18
C GLY A 414 -4.76 11.86 -0.19
N ASP A 415 -5.55 12.77 0.36
CA ASP A 415 -5.21 14.20 0.43
C ASP A 415 -3.89 14.45 1.17
N VAL A 416 -3.67 13.71 2.27
CA VAL A 416 -2.47 13.88 3.11
C VAL A 416 -1.26 13.16 2.53
N PHE A 417 -1.34 11.84 2.32
CA PHE A 417 -0.18 11.04 1.94
C PHE A 417 0.25 11.28 0.48
N SER A 418 -0.65 11.69 -0.42
CA SER A 418 -0.27 12.06 -1.79
C SER A 418 0.52 13.37 -1.89
N SER A 419 0.60 14.15 -0.81
CA SER A 419 1.42 15.36 -0.73
C SER A 419 2.93 15.05 -0.65
N VAL A 420 3.30 13.82 -0.31
CA VAL A 420 4.70 13.37 -0.27
C VAL A 420 5.05 12.70 -1.60
N ASP A 421 6.00 13.30 -2.33
CA ASP A 421 6.34 12.87 -3.69
C ASP A 421 6.83 11.42 -3.75
N GLU A 422 7.66 10.99 -2.82
CA GLU A 422 8.19 9.62 -2.78
C GLU A 422 7.11 8.57 -2.50
N PHE A 423 6.00 8.94 -1.83
CA PHE A 423 4.87 8.04 -1.66
C PHE A 423 4.03 7.96 -2.95
N ARG A 424 3.93 9.08 -3.69
CA ARG A 424 3.14 9.18 -4.92
C ARG A 424 3.83 8.56 -6.13
N GLU A 425 5.15 8.69 -6.22
CA GLU A 425 5.99 8.27 -7.36
C GLU A 425 7.16 7.35 -6.91
N PRO A 426 6.88 6.24 -6.22
CA PRO A 426 7.90 5.40 -5.59
C PRO A 426 8.87 4.75 -6.60
N ILE A 427 8.45 4.43 -7.83
CA ILE A 427 9.33 3.82 -8.84
C ILE A 427 10.51 4.77 -9.15
N LYS A 428 10.19 6.06 -9.34
CA LYS A 428 11.18 7.10 -9.59
C LYS A 428 12.13 7.26 -8.40
N ALA A 429 11.55 7.40 -7.20
CA ALA A 429 12.34 7.58 -5.98
C ALA A 429 13.31 6.42 -5.70
N VAL A 430 12.86 5.17 -5.89
CA VAL A 430 13.69 3.98 -5.71
C VAL A 430 14.83 3.95 -6.74
N ALA A 431 14.54 4.26 -8.00
CA ALA A 431 15.56 4.26 -9.06
C ALA A 431 16.60 5.39 -8.92
N GLU A 432 16.21 6.55 -8.39
CA GLU A 432 17.12 7.67 -8.11
C GLU A 432 18.06 7.38 -6.94
N ALA A 433 17.66 6.48 -6.02
CA ALA A 433 18.45 6.08 -4.86
C ALA A 433 19.45 4.95 -5.13
N VAL A 434 19.63 4.55 -6.40
CA VAL A 434 20.58 3.52 -6.85
C VAL A 434 21.68 4.10 -7.72
#